data_AF-A0A2S9IVJ0-F1
#
_entry.id   AF-A0A2S9IVJ0-F1
#
_cell.length_a   1.000
_cell.length_b   1.000
_cell.length_c   1.000
_cell.angle_alpha   90.00
_cell.angle_beta   90.00
_cell.angle_gamma   90.00
#
_symmetry.space_group_name_H-M   'P 1'
#
loop_
_entity.id
_entity.type
_entity.pdbx_description
1 polymer ?
#
loop_
_entity_poly.entity_id
_entity_poly.type
_entity_poly.pdbx_seq_one_letter_code
_entity_poly.pdbx_strand_id
1 'polypeptide(L)'
;MKKSKQEIQIEAVKAIISGELLLEEAMRKYNVKDKRTMLAWVQKTMPLLTTIKPASNGGSNSLFNGSMEADFLQGANPDAYHQDILKENALLRKVISLQEKIRELEETNGQLVKYRNLLIEKVTSLELRIQLKDKEVR
;
A
#
# COMPACT_ATOMS: atom_id res chain seq x y z
N MET A 1 -22.25 23.18 6.94
CA MET A 1 -21.09 24.10 7.11
C MET A 1 -20.24 24.00 5.86
N LYS A 2 -19.97 25.12 5.16
CA LYS A 2 -19.11 25.12 3.97
C LYS A 2 -17.66 25.07 4.45
N LYS A 3 -16.94 23.97 4.18
CA LYS A 3 -15.51 23.86 4.49
C LYS A 3 -14.76 25.00 3.81
N SER A 4 -13.80 25.60 4.52
CA SER A 4 -13.01 26.69 3.95
C SER A 4 -12.14 26.16 2.80
N LYS A 5 -11.79 27.02 1.83
CA LYS A 5 -10.90 26.64 0.72
C LYS A 5 -9.56 26.09 1.23
N GLN A 6 -9.10 26.56 2.39
CA GLN A 6 -7.87 26.11 3.04
C GLN A 6 -8.03 24.73 3.69
N GLU A 7 -9.15 24.44 4.35
CA GLU A 7 -9.43 23.10 4.88
C GLU A 7 -9.46 22.03 3.79
N ILE A 8 -10.05 22.36 2.63
CA ILE A 8 -10.10 21.45 1.48
C ILE A 8 -8.69 21.16 0.96
N GLN A 9 -7.82 22.17 0.93
CA GLN A 9 -6.42 22.02 0.52
C GLN A 9 -5.64 21.13 1.51
N ILE A 10 -5.84 21.36 2.81
CA ILE A 10 -5.21 20.56 3.87
C ILE A 10 -5.67 19.11 3.81
N GLU A 11 -6.97 18.87 3.62
CA GLU A 11 -7.53 17.53 3.52
C GLU A 11 -7.01 16.79 2.28
N ALA A 12 -6.96 17.47 1.12
CA ALA A 12 -6.44 16.91 -0.12
C ALA A 12 -4.96 16.53 0.02
N VAL A 13 -4.14 17.43 0.57
CA VAL A 13 -2.71 17.20 0.78
C VAL A 13 -2.47 16.10 1.80
N LYS A 14 -3.25 16.05 2.89
CA LYS A 14 -3.16 14.99 3.89
C LYS A 14 -3.47 13.62 3.31
N ALA A 15 -4.52 13.50 2.49
CA ALA A 15 -4.89 12.25 1.83
C ALA A 15 -3.85 11.78 0.79
N ILE A 16 -3.14 12.72 0.15
CA ILE A 16 -2.02 12.40 -0.74
C ILE A 16 -0.81 11.88 0.06
N ILE A 17 -0.45 12.54 1.16
CA ILE A 17 0.70 12.16 1.99
C ILE A 17 0.45 10.85 2.74
N SER A 18 -0.78 10.60 3.21
CA SER A 18 -1.11 9.35 3.89
C SER A 18 -1.21 8.14 2.95
N GLY A 19 -1.10 8.35 1.62
CA GLY A 19 -1.25 7.29 0.62
C GLY A 19 -2.69 6.81 0.44
N GLU A 20 -3.67 7.50 1.05
CA GLU A 20 -5.11 7.19 0.89
C GLU A 20 -5.62 7.51 -0.51
N LEU A 21 -5.03 8.52 -1.17
CA LEU A 21 -5.38 8.92 -2.52
C LEU A 21 -4.13 9.17 -3.34
N LEU A 22 -4.08 8.60 -4.54
CA LEU A 22 -3.07 9.00 -5.52
C LEU A 22 -3.29 10.44 -5.97
N LEU A 23 -2.24 11.11 -6.42
CA LEU A 23 -2.30 12.50 -6.88
C LEU A 23 -3.43 12.75 -7.91
N GLU A 24 -3.61 11.83 -8.86
CA GLU A 24 -4.66 11.88 -9.88
C GLU A 24 -6.08 11.68 -9.32
N GLU A 25 -6.21 10.90 -8.25
CA GLU A 25 -7.48 10.63 -7.57
C GLU A 25 -7.87 11.81 -6.69
N ALA A 26 -6.91 12.38 -5.97
CA ALA A 26 -7.10 13.62 -5.24
C ALA A 26 -7.47 14.77 -6.18
N MET A 27 -6.84 14.87 -7.36
CA MET A 27 -7.21 15.87 -8.38
C MET A 27 -8.67 15.72 -8.83
N ARG A 28 -9.14 14.50 -9.08
CA ARG A 28 -10.54 14.24 -9.42
C ARG A 28 -11.50 14.55 -8.26
N LYS A 29 -11.17 14.09 -7.05
CA LYS A 29 -12.01 14.24 -5.85
C LYS A 29 -12.17 15.70 -5.42
N TYR A 30 -11.11 16.49 -5.52
CA TYR A 30 -11.08 17.90 -5.11
C TYR A 30 -11.21 18.88 -6.29
N ASN A 31 -11.58 18.38 -7.48
CA ASN A 31 -11.81 19.15 -8.71
C ASN A 31 -10.65 20.08 -9.09
N VAL A 32 -9.42 19.58 -8.99
CA VAL A 32 -8.22 20.30 -9.39
C VAL A 32 -7.84 19.89 -10.80
N LYS A 33 -7.99 20.82 -11.75
CA LYS A 33 -7.76 20.58 -13.19
C LYS A 33 -6.28 20.43 -13.54
N ASP A 34 -5.41 21.17 -12.85
CA ASP A 34 -3.98 21.23 -13.15
C ASP A 34 -3.16 20.55 -12.05
N LYS A 35 -2.30 19.62 -12.46
CA LYS A 35 -1.37 18.90 -11.59
C LYS A 35 -0.46 19.87 -10.83
N ARG A 36 -0.05 20.98 -11.47
CA ARG A 36 0.79 22.01 -10.84
C ARG A 36 0.09 22.69 -9.66
N THR A 37 -1.22 22.85 -9.74
CA THR A 37 -2.02 23.46 -8.67
C THR A 37 -2.10 22.55 -7.45
N MET A 38 -2.29 21.24 -7.66
CA MET A 38 -2.29 20.27 -6.56
C MET A 38 -0.91 20.18 -5.90
N LEU A 39 0.16 20.24 -6.70
CA LEU A 39 1.54 20.25 -6.19
C LEU A 39 1.87 21.54 -5.42
N ALA A 40 1.40 22.69 -5.89
CA ALA A 40 1.53 23.95 -5.17
C ALA A 40 0.80 23.89 -3.81
N TRP A 41 -0.32 23.16 -3.71
CA TRP A 41 -0.99 22.92 -2.43
C TRP A 41 -0.14 22.03 -1.53
N VAL A 42 0.41 20.94 -2.05
CA VAL A 42 1.32 20.07 -1.29
C VAL A 42 2.51 20.87 -0.75
N GLN A 43 3.21 21.62 -1.60
CA GLN A 43 4.36 22.44 -1.20
C GLN A 43 4.01 23.52 -0.17
N LYS A 44 2.86 24.17 -0.33
CA LYS A 44 2.40 25.23 0.59
C LYS A 44 1.94 24.68 1.94
N THR A 45 1.34 23.50 1.94
CA THR A 45 0.67 22.93 3.12
C THR A 45 1.56 21.93 3.87
N MET A 46 2.55 21.32 3.22
CA MET A 46 3.52 20.41 3.85
C MET A 46 4.26 21.02 5.05
N PRO A 47 4.87 22.23 4.99
CA PRO A 47 5.54 22.83 6.15
C PRO A 47 4.57 23.20 7.29
N LEU A 48 3.29 23.36 6.98
CA LEU A 48 2.23 23.63 7.96
C LEU A 48 1.74 22.34 8.65
N LEU A 49 1.87 21.19 7.99
CA LEU A 49 1.55 19.89 8.56
C LEU A 49 2.66 19.35 9.47
N THR A 50 3.92 19.67 9.18
CA THR A 50 5.08 19.28 10.02
C THR A 50 5.20 20.13 11.28
N THR A 51 4.66 21.35 11.30
CA THR A 51 4.69 22.24 12.48
C THR A 51 3.54 21.98 13.47
N ILE A 52 2.51 21.21 13.08
CA ILE A 52 1.40 20.82 13.96
C ILE A 52 1.61 19.40 14.49
N LYS A 53 2.77 19.16 15.12
CA LYS A 53 2.91 18.24 16.26
C LYS A 53 4.30 18.45 16.90
N PRO A 54 4.35 19.09 18.07
CA PRO A 54 4.80 18.32 19.23
C PRO A 54 4.01 18.73 20.48
N ALA A 55 2.90 18.04 20.73
CA ALA A 55 2.30 18.02 22.05
C ALA A 55 1.45 16.75 22.23
N SER A 56 2.08 15.68 22.70
CA SER A 56 1.66 14.90 23.88
C SER A 56 2.21 13.47 23.86
N ASN A 57 2.74 13.12 25.03
CA ASN A 57 3.48 11.92 25.41
C ASN A 57 2.64 10.63 25.34
N GLY A 58 3.32 9.50 25.10
CA GLY A 58 2.81 8.15 25.36
C GLY A 58 3.77 7.10 24.84
N GLY A 59 4.61 6.54 25.71
CA GLY A 59 5.80 5.76 25.37
C GLY A 59 5.59 4.49 24.54
N SER A 60 6.62 4.15 23.76
CA SER A 60 7.15 2.78 23.66
C SER A 60 8.52 2.83 22.99
N ASN A 61 9.47 2.10 23.57
CA ASN A 61 10.84 2.00 23.13
C ASN A 61 10.94 1.53 21.68
N SER A 62 11.55 2.33 20.80
CA SER A 62 12.08 1.83 19.53
C SER A 62 13.53 2.25 19.38
N LEU A 63 14.39 1.23 19.34
CA LEU A 63 15.85 1.21 19.21
C LEU A 63 16.33 1.67 17.82
N PHE A 64 15.79 2.75 17.27
CA PHE A 64 16.29 3.37 16.04
C PHE A 64 16.52 4.86 16.25
N ASN A 65 17.50 5.16 17.12
CA ASN A 65 18.12 6.49 17.17
C ASN A 65 19.17 6.56 16.05
N GLY A 66 18.70 6.66 14.81
CA GLY A 66 19.51 7.01 13.65
C GLY A 66 19.46 8.52 13.46
N SER A 67 20.46 9.21 14.01
CA SER A 67 20.76 10.62 13.82
C SER A 67 20.64 11.06 12.35
N MET A 68 19.50 11.63 11.96
CA MET A 68 19.30 12.41 10.73
C MET A 68 18.37 13.59 11.02
N GLU A 69 18.68 14.35 12.06
CA GLU A 69 18.19 15.73 12.18
C GLU A 69 19.38 16.67 11.94
N ALA A 70 19.15 17.71 11.14
CA ALA A 70 20.02 18.86 10.89
C ALA A 70 20.97 18.86 9.67
N ASP A 71 20.55 18.34 8.50
CA ASP A 71 21.23 18.70 7.22
C ASP A 71 20.28 19.03 6.04
N PHE A 72 18.97 19.17 6.27
CA PHE A 72 17.97 19.38 5.20
C PHE A 72 17.78 20.83 4.75
N LEU A 73 18.68 21.76 5.08
CA LEU A 73 18.54 23.19 4.76
C LEU A 73 19.65 23.75 3.88
N GLN A 74 20.14 22.99 2.89
CA GLN A 74 21.02 23.56 1.87
C GLN A 74 20.82 22.95 0.47
N GLY A 75 19.98 23.58 -0.35
CA GLY A 75 20.17 23.60 -1.81
C GLY A 75 19.47 22.53 -2.67
N ALA A 76 18.47 21.81 -2.18
CA ALA A 76 17.76 20.83 -3.02
C ALA A 76 16.70 21.50 -3.93
N ASN A 77 17.00 21.53 -5.22
CA ASN A 77 16.12 21.92 -6.32
C ASN A 77 14.69 21.36 -6.12
N PRO A 78 13.59 22.16 -6.15
CA PRO A 78 12.23 21.67 -5.98
C PRO A 78 11.81 20.57 -6.99
N ASP A 79 12.54 20.47 -8.10
CA ASP A 79 12.39 19.41 -9.10
C ASP A 79 12.86 18.02 -8.61
N ALA A 80 13.81 17.95 -7.67
CA ALA A 80 14.30 16.67 -7.13
C ALA A 80 13.21 15.99 -6.27
N TYR A 81 12.58 16.75 -5.39
CA TYR A 81 11.46 16.27 -4.57
C TYR A 81 10.25 15.84 -5.43
N HIS A 82 10.01 16.56 -6.54
CA HIS A 82 8.99 16.18 -7.52
C HIS A 82 9.30 14.83 -8.17
N GLN A 83 10.55 14.59 -8.54
CA GLN A 83 10.97 13.35 -9.15
C GLN A 83 10.83 12.17 -8.19
N ASP A 84 11.10 12.38 -6.90
CA ASP A 84 11.04 11.33 -5.89
C ASP A 84 9.60 10.92 -5.56
N ILE A 85 8.66 11.88 -5.47
CA ILE A 85 7.22 11.56 -5.35
C ILE A 85 6.72 10.78 -6.56
N LEU A 86 7.18 11.12 -7.77
CA LEU A 86 6.76 10.39 -8.97
C LEU A 86 7.35 8.98 -9.03
N LYS A 87 8.60 8.81 -8.62
CA LYS A 87 9.24 7.49 -8.49
C LYS A 87 8.50 6.65 -7.45
N GLU A 88 8.20 7.21 -6.29
CA GLU A 88 7.47 6.54 -5.21
C GLU A 88 6.08 6.11 -5.69
N ASN A 89 5.31 7.00 -6.35
CA ASN A 89 4.02 6.63 -6.92
C ASN A 89 4.10 5.52 -7.98
N ALA A 90 5.17 5.52 -8.79
CA ALA A 90 5.40 4.45 -9.76
C ALA A 90 5.72 3.11 -9.06
N LEU A 91 6.49 3.16 -7.96
CA LEU A 91 6.76 1.98 -7.12
C LEU A 91 5.49 1.49 -6.44
N LEU A 92 4.66 2.36 -5.89
CA LEU A 92 3.38 2.00 -5.29
C LEU A 92 2.44 1.32 -6.29
N ARG A 93 2.34 1.83 -7.53
CA ARG A 93 1.58 1.16 -8.60
C ARG A 93 2.12 -0.25 -8.88
N LYS A 94 3.44 -0.43 -8.90
CA LYS A 94 4.05 -1.76 -9.05
C LYS A 94 3.70 -2.66 -7.87
N VAL A 95 3.80 -2.16 -6.64
CA VAL A 95 3.43 -2.92 -5.43
C VAL A 95 1.97 -3.38 -5.50
N ILE A 96 1.05 -2.49 -5.86
CA ILE A 96 -0.37 -2.82 -6.02
C ILE A 96 -0.55 -3.93 -7.08
N SER A 97 0.08 -3.80 -8.25
CA SER A 97 -0.02 -4.83 -9.30
C SER A 97 0.55 -6.19 -8.88
N LEU A 98 1.63 -6.17 -8.08
CA LEU A 98 2.22 -7.39 -7.54
C LEU A 98 1.32 -8.02 -6.47
N GLN A 99 0.69 -7.21 -5.61
CA GLN A 99 -0.28 -7.69 -4.62
C GLN A 99 -1.50 -8.32 -5.29
N GLU A 100 -2.02 -7.72 -6.36
CA GLU A 100 -3.09 -8.32 -7.16
C GLU A 100 -2.66 -9.66 -7.75
N LYS A 101 -1.43 -9.74 -8.26
CA LYS A 101 -0.91 -10.99 -8.83
C LYS A 101 -0.71 -12.09 -7.78
N ILE A 102 -0.23 -11.73 -6.59
CA ILE A 102 -0.11 -12.64 -5.45
C ILE A 102 -1.49 -13.19 -5.09
N ARG A 103 -2.51 -12.34 -4.99
CA ARG A 103 -3.88 -12.76 -4.68
C ARG A 103 -4.43 -13.77 -5.71
N GLU A 104 -4.20 -13.53 -7.01
CA GLU A 104 -4.59 -14.49 -8.06
C GLU A 104 -3.87 -15.84 -7.91
N LEU A 105 -2.58 -15.81 -7.60
CA LEU A 105 -1.77 -17.02 -7.39
C LEU A 105 -2.22 -17.78 -6.14
N GLU A 106 -2.57 -17.10 -5.06
CA GLU A 106 -3.11 -17.71 -3.85
C GLU A 106 -4.46 -18.39 -4.12
N GLU A 107 -5.34 -17.76 -4.90
CA GLU A 107 -6.63 -18.35 -5.28
C GLU A 107 -6.46 -19.63 -6.11
N THR A 108 -5.64 -19.57 -7.16
CA THR A 108 -5.35 -20.72 -8.01
C THR A 108 -4.65 -21.84 -7.25
N ASN A 109 -3.71 -21.52 -6.37
CA ASN A 109 -3.07 -22.50 -5.49
C ASN A 109 -4.08 -23.14 -4.51
N GLY A 110 -5.02 -22.36 -3.99
CA GLY A 110 -6.13 -22.88 -3.17
C GLY A 110 -7.00 -23.89 -3.93
N GLN A 111 -7.28 -23.65 -5.21
CA GLN A 111 -7.98 -24.62 -6.05
C GLN A 111 -7.15 -25.89 -6.28
N LEU A 112 -5.85 -25.76 -6.57
CA LEU A 112 -4.95 -26.89 -6.75
C LEU A 112 -4.85 -27.77 -5.50
N VAL A 113 -4.80 -27.17 -4.31
CA VAL A 113 -4.80 -27.91 -3.04
C VAL A 113 -6.09 -28.71 -2.87
N LYS A 114 -7.26 -28.15 -3.23
CA LYS A 114 -8.54 -28.89 -3.21
C LYS A 114 -8.52 -30.08 -4.16
N TYR A 115 -8.06 -29.90 -5.40
CA TYR A 115 -7.95 -31.00 -6.37
C TYR A 115 -6.95 -32.07 -5.91
N ARG A 116 -5.81 -31.67 -5.35
CA ARG A 116 -4.82 -32.58 -4.77
C ARG A 116 -5.44 -33.43 -3.66
N ASN A 117 -6.16 -32.81 -2.73
CA ASN A 117 -6.79 -33.53 -1.61
C ASN A 117 -7.84 -34.53 -2.13
N LEU A 118 -8.67 -34.12 -3.10
CA LEU A 118 -9.64 -35.03 -3.73
C LEU A 118 -8.96 -36.23 -4.41
N LEU A 119 -7.81 -36.02 -5.08
CA LEU A 119 -7.05 -37.10 -5.68
C LEU A 119 -6.47 -38.04 -4.62
N ILE A 120 -5.93 -37.50 -3.52
CA ILE A 120 -5.42 -38.29 -2.40
C ILE A 120 -6.53 -39.17 -1.80
N GLU A 121 -7.74 -38.62 -1.58
CA GLU A 121 -8.90 -39.38 -1.08
C GLU A 121 -9.31 -40.51 -2.04
N LYS A 122 -9.30 -40.24 -3.35
CA LYS A 122 -9.61 -41.25 -4.36
C LYS A 122 -8.58 -42.36 -4.40
N VAL A 123 -7.30 -42.01 -4.35
CA VAL A 123 -6.19 -42.98 -4.35
C VAL A 123 -6.26 -43.85 -3.10
N THR A 124 -6.36 -43.26 -1.91
CA THR A 124 -6.50 -44.02 -0.66
C THR A 124 -7.74 -44.92 -0.65
N SER A 125 -8.87 -44.46 -1.19
CA SER A 125 -10.07 -45.28 -1.34
C SER A 125 -9.91 -46.45 -2.32
N LEU A 126 -9.08 -46.30 -3.35
CA LEU A 126 -8.77 -47.37 -4.30
C LEU A 126 -7.76 -48.35 -3.71
N GLU A 127 -6.72 -47.86 -3.04
CA GLU A 127 -5.74 -48.68 -2.32
C GLU A 127 -6.42 -49.57 -1.28
N LEU A 128 -7.35 -49.02 -0.49
CA LEU A 128 -8.13 -49.79 0.46
C LEU A 128 -8.95 -50.89 -0.21
N ARG A 129 -9.61 -50.57 -1.34
CA ARG A 129 -10.39 -51.56 -2.09
C ARG A 129 -9.52 -52.67 -2.68
N ILE A 130 -8.32 -52.34 -3.15
CA ILE A 130 -7.34 -53.33 -3.65
C ILE A 130 -6.91 -54.23 -2.49
N GLN A 131 -6.53 -53.67 -1.34
CA GLN A 131 -6.13 -54.45 -0.17
C GLN A 131 -7.23 -55.39 0.33
N LEU A 132 -8.50 -54.97 0.28
CA LEU A 132 -9.64 -55.83 0.63
C LEU A 132 -9.78 -56.98 -0.36
N LYS A 133 -9.73 -56.72 -1.66
CA LYS A 133 -9.78 -57.77 -2.69
C LYS A 133 -8.61 -58.76 -2.57
N ASP A 134 -7.40 -58.27 -2.34
CA ASP A 134 -6.22 -59.13 -2.16
C ASP A 134 -6.32 -60.03 -0.93
N LYS A 135 -7.05 -59.60 0.11
CA LYS A 135 -7.36 -60.44 1.29
C LYS A 135 -8.45 -61.45 1.03
N GLU A 136 -9.43 -61.16 0.17
CA GLU A 136 -10.49 -62.11 -0.20
C GLU A 136 -10.00 -63.23 -1.12
N VAL A 137 -8.93 -62.98 -1.88
CA VAL A 137 -8.35 -63.94 -2.84
C VAL A 137 -7.31 -64.88 -2.19
N ARG A 138 -6.85 -64.57 -0.96
CA ARG A 138 -5.90 -65.40 -0.19
C ARG A 138 -6.61 -66.27 0.83
#